data_AF-A0A6P5HK59-F1
#
_entry.id   AF-A0A6P5HK59-F1
#
_cell.length_a   1.000
_cell.length_b   1.000
_cell.length_c   1.000
_cell.angle_alpha   90.00
_cell.angle_beta   90.00
_cell.angle_gamma   90.00
#
_symmetry.space_group_name_H-M   'P 1'
#
loop_
_entity.id
_entity.type
_entity.pdbx_description
1 polymer ?
#
loop_
_entity_poly.entity_id
_entity_poly.type
_entity_poly.pdbx_seq_one_letter_code
_entity_poly.pdbx_strand_id
1 'polypeptide(L)'
;LLLLHRLFALIPRPDLVSFNTLLACHLAAADLAGARRLFAAMPARDLASYNTMLSGLSKLGAIGDARKLFDEMPRRNSVSWNAMVSGFSRAGDMASAEELFSRAPDRDDVILWTAMVSGYMDAGAVDKAEEMFDRMPVRNLVSWNAMIAGYVKNGRSEYGLMLFKKMAGALGVRPNASTLSSALLGCSNLSSLGLGKQIHQFVSKLPLGLITTVGTSLVSMYCKCGDLEDACKLFGEMHRKDVVAWNAMISGYAQHGYGVKALDLFEKMKGEGVEPNWITFVAVLSACNHAGLVEYGIECFESMKNVYNVEPQPDHYSCMVDLLCRAGSLAKAVQLIRSMPFKPYPAVYGTLLGACRTYKNLEFAEFAAQKLIELDPQGAGAYVQLANLYAAVNRWCDVSRVRKLMKENEVVKNPGYSWIEIKGVMHEFRSNDRVHSQLDLIHEKLSKLATRMKQMGYVPNLNYVLQDVGEELKELMLMRHSEKLAIAFGLISTSPGTTLRVFKNLRVCGDCHNAAKFISKIEERDIILRDTTRFHHFRDGGCSCGDYW
;
A
#
# COMPACT_ATOMS: atom_id res chain seq x y z
N LEU A 1 16.11 18.20 -28.90
CA LEU A 1 15.53 18.13 -30.27
C LEU A 1 16.23 19.08 -31.25
N LEU A 2 16.33 20.39 -30.98
CA LEU A 2 17.02 21.35 -31.88
C LEU A 2 18.46 20.96 -32.26
N LEU A 3 19.28 20.53 -31.30
CA LEU A 3 20.65 20.05 -31.55
C LEU A 3 20.66 18.78 -32.43
N LEU A 4 19.73 17.85 -32.20
CA LEU A 4 19.60 16.61 -32.97
C LEU A 4 19.23 16.89 -34.44
N HIS A 5 18.34 17.85 -34.69
CA HIS A 5 18.03 18.29 -36.06
C HIS A 5 19.23 18.93 -36.76
N ARG A 6 20.02 19.73 -36.04
CA ARG A 6 21.27 20.30 -36.58
C ARG A 6 22.28 19.20 -36.92
N LEU A 7 22.47 18.22 -36.04
CA LEU A 7 23.34 17.08 -36.28
C LEU A 7 22.85 16.22 -37.45
N PHE A 8 21.54 16.00 -37.55
CA PHE A 8 20.93 15.26 -38.65
C PHE A 8 21.11 15.97 -40.00
N ALA A 9 20.98 17.30 -40.03
CA ALA A 9 21.20 18.12 -41.22
C ALA A 9 22.67 18.13 -41.69
N LEU A 10 23.62 17.80 -40.80
CA LEU A 10 25.04 17.68 -41.15
C LEU A 10 25.38 16.31 -41.78
N ILE A 11 24.46 15.34 -41.78
CA ILE A 11 24.67 14.04 -42.42
C ILE A 11 24.50 14.22 -43.94
N PRO A 12 25.56 14.03 -44.76
CA PRO A 12 25.51 14.34 -46.19
C PRO A 12 24.46 13.51 -46.95
N ARG A 13 24.20 12.28 -46.49
CA ARG A 13 23.16 11.38 -47.00
C ARG A 13 22.58 10.59 -45.82
N PRO A 14 21.52 11.09 -45.17
CA PRO A 14 20.90 10.39 -44.05
C PRO A 14 20.31 9.06 -44.53
N ASP A 15 20.70 7.97 -43.88
CA ASP A 15 20.15 6.64 -44.13
C ASP A 15 18.93 6.36 -43.23
N LEU A 16 18.27 5.22 -43.45
CA LEU A 16 17.09 4.82 -42.67
C LEU A 16 17.38 4.70 -41.17
N VAL A 17 18.59 4.29 -40.79
CA VAL A 17 19.00 4.18 -39.38
C VAL A 17 19.04 5.56 -38.73
N SER A 18 19.58 6.56 -39.43
CA SER A 18 19.62 7.96 -38.98
C SER A 18 18.20 8.51 -38.79
N PHE A 19 17.29 8.26 -39.74
CA PHE A 19 15.88 8.66 -39.62
C PHE A 19 15.17 7.95 -38.46
N ASN A 20 15.37 6.64 -38.30
CA ASN A 20 14.77 5.85 -37.21
C ASN A 20 15.25 6.32 -35.84
N THR A 21 16.52 6.70 -35.73
CA THR A 21 17.11 7.24 -34.50
C THR A 21 16.50 8.61 -34.15
N LEU A 22 16.38 9.50 -35.14
CA LEU A 22 15.74 10.80 -34.93
C LEU A 22 14.25 10.67 -34.59
N LEU A 23 13.55 9.73 -35.24
CA LEU A 23 12.16 9.38 -34.95
C LEU A 23 12.01 8.88 -33.50
N ALA A 24 12.85 7.95 -33.06
CA ALA A 24 12.87 7.47 -31.68
C ALA A 24 13.12 8.62 -30.68
N CYS A 25 13.98 9.59 -31.03
CA CYS A 25 14.22 10.77 -30.20
C CYS A 25 12.99 11.68 -30.08
N HIS A 26 12.25 11.91 -31.18
CA HIS A 26 10.99 12.66 -31.11
C HIS A 26 9.96 11.98 -30.20
N LEU A 27 9.81 10.66 -30.35
CA LEU A 27 8.88 9.87 -29.56
C LEU A 27 9.29 9.83 -28.07
N ALA A 28 10.59 9.70 -27.78
CA ALA A 28 11.12 9.78 -26.42
C ALA A 28 10.89 11.16 -25.77
N ALA A 29 10.87 12.23 -26.58
CA ALA A 29 10.55 13.59 -26.15
C ALA A 29 9.04 13.90 -26.14
N ALA A 30 8.18 12.89 -26.36
CA ALA A 30 6.73 13.03 -26.49
C ALA A 30 6.26 14.02 -27.59
N ASP A 31 7.12 14.33 -28.57
CA ASP A 31 6.79 15.18 -29.72
C ASP A 31 6.14 14.36 -30.84
N LEU A 32 4.86 14.03 -30.64
CA LEU A 32 4.06 13.26 -31.61
C LEU A 32 3.92 13.99 -32.96
N ALA A 33 3.81 15.31 -32.96
CA ALA A 33 3.65 16.09 -34.18
C ALA A 33 4.93 16.08 -35.01
N GLY A 34 6.09 16.27 -34.38
CA GLY A 34 7.40 16.14 -35.03
C GLY A 34 7.67 14.73 -35.51
N ALA A 35 7.37 13.71 -34.70
CA ALA A 35 7.49 12.31 -35.10
C ALA A 35 6.66 11.99 -36.36
N ARG A 36 5.40 12.43 -36.43
CA ARG A 36 4.53 12.24 -37.60
C ARG A 36 5.07 12.94 -38.84
N ARG A 37 5.49 14.20 -38.72
CA ARG A 37 6.06 14.96 -39.84
C ARG A 37 7.32 14.28 -40.37
N LEU A 38 8.21 13.86 -39.46
CA LEU A 38 9.43 13.17 -39.82
C LEU A 38 9.12 11.84 -40.53
N PHE A 39 8.25 11.01 -39.95
CA PHE A 39 7.85 9.73 -40.53
C PHE A 39 7.21 9.91 -41.91
N ALA A 40 6.36 10.93 -42.08
CA ALA A 40 5.76 11.28 -43.35
C ALA A 40 6.81 11.67 -44.41
N ALA A 41 7.84 12.42 -44.01
CA ALA A 41 8.90 12.93 -44.87
C ALA A 41 10.03 11.91 -45.16
N MET A 42 10.02 10.72 -44.54
CA MET A 42 11.06 9.71 -44.78
C MET A 42 11.07 9.26 -46.26
N PRO A 43 12.23 9.25 -46.94
CA PRO A 43 12.34 8.84 -48.35
C PRO A 43 11.91 7.40 -48.62
N ALA A 44 12.10 6.52 -47.64
CA ALA A 44 11.61 5.14 -47.63
C ALA A 44 11.29 4.76 -46.17
N ARG A 45 10.44 3.76 -45.98
CA ARG A 45 10.06 3.25 -44.66
C ARG A 45 10.23 1.74 -44.65
N ASP A 46 11.00 1.26 -43.68
CA ASP A 46 11.19 -0.17 -43.44
C ASP A 46 10.41 -0.62 -42.20
N LEU A 47 10.43 -1.93 -41.92
CA LEU A 47 9.76 -2.49 -40.74
C LEU A 47 10.21 -1.83 -39.43
N ALA A 48 11.49 -1.44 -39.32
CA ALA A 48 12.01 -0.76 -38.13
C ALA A 48 11.41 0.64 -37.96
N SER A 49 11.22 1.38 -39.05
CA SER A 49 10.56 2.69 -39.08
C SER A 49 9.12 2.57 -38.55
N TYR A 50 8.35 1.64 -39.12
CA TYR A 50 6.95 1.40 -38.71
C TYR A 50 6.86 0.94 -37.25
N ASN A 51 7.69 -0.03 -36.83
CA ASN A 51 7.67 -0.55 -35.46
C ASN A 51 8.08 0.51 -34.42
N THR A 52 9.02 1.39 -34.76
CA THR A 52 9.43 2.52 -33.90
C THR A 52 8.26 3.48 -33.72
N MET A 53 7.60 3.85 -34.82
CA MET A 53 6.42 4.73 -34.78
C MET A 53 5.26 4.11 -34.00
N LEU A 54 4.96 2.83 -34.25
CA LEU A 54 3.92 2.07 -33.53
C LEU A 54 4.18 2.02 -32.03
N SER A 55 5.38 1.60 -31.62
CA SER A 55 5.74 1.52 -30.20
C SER A 55 5.65 2.88 -29.52
N GLY A 56 6.08 3.94 -30.19
CA GLY A 56 5.96 5.31 -29.68
C GLY A 56 4.51 5.78 -29.54
N LEU A 57 3.68 5.58 -30.57
CA LEU A 57 2.26 5.94 -30.53
C LEU A 57 1.52 5.18 -29.42
N SER A 58 1.76 3.87 -29.28
CA SER A 58 1.21 3.05 -28.21
C SER A 58 1.64 3.53 -26.82
N LYS A 59 2.93 3.84 -26.63
CA LYS A 59 3.46 4.33 -25.33
C LYS A 59 2.90 5.69 -24.94
N LEU A 60 2.60 6.54 -25.92
CA LEU A 60 2.06 7.89 -25.72
C LEU A 60 0.52 7.92 -25.70
N GLY A 61 -0.14 6.75 -25.70
CA GLY A 61 -1.60 6.63 -25.58
C GLY A 61 -2.39 6.91 -26.86
N ALA A 62 -1.73 7.19 -27.98
CA ALA A 62 -2.35 7.41 -29.28
C ALA A 62 -2.69 6.08 -29.99
N ILE A 63 -3.38 5.18 -29.28
CA ILE A 63 -3.56 3.78 -29.72
C ILE A 63 -4.41 3.64 -30.99
N GLY A 64 -5.38 4.54 -31.20
CA GLY A 64 -6.18 4.57 -32.43
C GLY A 64 -5.35 4.88 -33.67
N ASP A 65 -4.37 5.77 -33.55
CA ASP A 65 -3.46 6.08 -34.66
C ASP A 65 -2.41 4.99 -34.85
N ALA A 66 -1.97 4.35 -33.77
CA ALA A 66 -1.15 3.14 -33.87
C ALA A 66 -1.90 2.04 -34.62
N ARG A 67 -3.21 1.84 -34.36
CA ARG A 67 -4.03 0.85 -35.08
C ARG A 67 -4.14 1.17 -36.56
N LYS A 68 -4.43 2.42 -36.93
CA LYS A 68 -4.44 2.85 -38.35
C LYS A 68 -3.10 2.57 -39.03
N LEU A 69 -2.01 2.98 -38.39
CA LEU A 69 -0.67 2.77 -38.94
C LEU A 69 -0.36 1.27 -39.10
N PHE A 70 -0.77 0.45 -38.13
CA PHE A 70 -0.61 -1.00 -38.18
C PHE A 70 -1.41 -1.62 -39.32
N ASP A 71 -2.62 -1.14 -39.57
CA ASP A 71 -3.48 -1.60 -40.67
C ASP A 71 -2.92 -1.20 -42.06
N GLU A 72 -2.21 -0.07 -42.16
CA GLU A 72 -1.52 0.40 -43.36
C GLU A 72 -0.15 -0.28 -43.62
N MET A 73 0.40 -1.03 -42.65
CA MET A 73 1.70 -1.67 -42.81
C MET A 73 1.71 -2.67 -43.98
N PRO A 74 2.64 -2.52 -44.95
CA PRO A 74 2.75 -3.46 -46.07
C PRO A 74 3.12 -4.89 -45.64
N ARG A 75 3.91 -5.01 -44.58
CA ARG A 75 4.31 -6.28 -43.95
C ARG A 75 4.30 -6.11 -42.44
N ARG A 76 3.91 -7.17 -41.74
CA ARG A 76 3.85 -7.23 -40.27
C ARG A 76 4.72 -8.39 -39.79
N ASN A 77 5.42 -8.19 -38.69
CA ASN A 77 6.20 -9.21 -38.00
C ASN A 77 5.80 -9.30 -36.51
N SER A 78 6.39 -10.23 -35.77
CA SER A 78 6.12 -10.40 -34.33
C SER A 78 6.20 -9.09 -33.55
N VAL A 79 7.23 -8.27 -33.80
CA VAL A 79 7.40 -6.95 -33.15
C VAL A 79 6.21 -6.00 -33.39
N SER A 80 5.66 -5.94 -34.61
CA SER A 80 4.49 -5.10 -34.90
C SER A 80 3.23 -5.56 -34.15
N TRP A 81 3.00 -6.88 -34.06
CA TRP A 81 1.88 -7.47 -33.31
C TRP A 81 2.06 -7.23 -31.80
N ASN A 82 3.26 -7.46 -31.27
CA ASN A 82 3.62 -7.23 -29.87
C ASN A 82 3.37 -5.79 -29.43
N ALA A 83 3.77 -4.82 -30.27
CA ALA A 83 3.59 -3.41 -29.99
C ALA A 83 2.11 -3.01 -29.94
N MET A 84 1.26 -3.61 -30.78
CA MET A 84 -0.17 -3.35 -30.78
C MET A 84 -0.89 -4.00 -29.60
N VAL A 85 -0.66 -5.29 -29.34
CA VAL A 85 -1.24 -5.99 -28.19
C VAL A 85 -0.84 -5.30 -26.89
N SER A 86 0.46 -5.03 -26.69
CA SER A 86 0.95 -4.29 -25.51
C SER A 86 0.35 -2.89 -25.40
N GLY A 87 0.13 -2.23 -26.53
CA GLY A 87 -0.50 -0.90 -26.58
C GLY A 87 -1.95 -0.94 -26.10
N PHE A 88 -2.76 -1.85 -26.64
CA PHE A 88 -4.16 -2.02 -26.25
C PHE A 88 -4.30 -2.51 -24.80
N SER A 89 -3.47 -3.46 -24.36
CA SER A 89 -3.44 -3.92 -22.96
C SER A 89 -3.14 -2.77 -22.00
N ARG A 90 -2.16 -1.91 -22.30
CA ARG A 90 -1.85 -0.72 -21.48
C ARG A 90 -2.95 0.34 -21.51
N ALA A 91 -3.69 0.44 -22.61
CA ALA A 91 -4.84 1.33 -22.74
C ALA A 91 -6.09 0.78 -22.01
N GLY A 92 -6.05 -0.46 -21.51
CA GLY A 92 -7.18 -1.12 -20.85
C GLY A 92 -8.23 -1.70 -21.81
N ASP A 93 -8.04 -1.58 -23.12
CA ASP A 93 -8.93 -2.16 -24.12
C ASP A 93 -8.52 -3.61 -24.40
N MET A 94 -8.93 -4.49 -23.50
CA MET A 94 -8.63 -5.91 -23.60
C MET A 94 -9.37 -6.60 -24.76
N ALA A 95 -10.50 -6.06 -25.23
CA ALA A 95 -11.23 -6.64 -26.35
C ALA A 95 -10.44 -6.53 -27.66
N SER A 96 -9.89 -5.35 -27.96
CA SER A 96 -9.00 -5.16 -29.11
C SER A 96 -7.68 -5.92 -28.96
N ALA A 97 -7.16 -6.04 -27.73
CA ALA A 97 -5.97 -6.85 -27.46
C ALA A 97 -6.21 -8.34 -27.73
N GLU A 98 -7.34 -8.89 -27.28
CA GLU A 98 -7.78 -10.28 -27.55
C GLU A 98 -7.97 -10.53 -29.06
N GLU A 99 -8.61 -9.59 -29.78
CA GLU A 99 -8.80 -9.67 -31.23
C GLU A 99 -7.44 -9.81 -31.94
N LEU A 100 -6.50 -8.91 -31.64
CA LEU A 100 -5.18 -8.92 -32.26
C LEU A 100 -4.33 -10.11 -31.84
N PHE A 101 -4.43 -10.54 -30.58
CA PHE A 101 -3.77 -11.75 -30.10
C PHE A 101 -4.25 -12.99 -30.86
N SER A 102 -5.56 -13.12 -31.09
CA SER A 102 -6.13 -14.26 -31.81
C SER A 102 -5.67 -14.35 -33.28
N ARG A 103 -5.42 -13.19 -33.89
CA ARG A 103 -4.99 -13.02 -35.29
C ARG A 103 -3.47 -13.07 -35.48
N ALA A 104 -2.69 -13.02 -34.40
CA ALA A 104 -1.24 -13.05 -34.48
C ALA A 104 -0.76 -14.39 -35.05
N PRO A 105 0.16 -14.38 -36.05
CA PRO A 105 0.60 -15.59 -36.73
C PRO A 105 1.54 -16.46 -35.89
N ASP A 106 2.37 -15.83 -35.05
CA ASP A 106 3.32 -16.52 -34.17
C ASP A 106 2.73 -16.58 -32.75
N ARG A 107 2.09 -17.70 -32.43
CA ARG A 107 1.48 -17.93 -31.12
C ARG A 107 2.46 -18.47 -30.08
N ASP A 108 3.73 -18.67 -30.43
CA ASP A 108 4.75 -19.11 -29.47
C ASP A 108 5.54 -17.90 -28.91
N ASP A 109 5.29 -16.69 -29.41
CA ASP A 109 5.94 -15.47 -28.92
C ASP A 109 5.51 -15.12 -27.48
N VAL A 110 6.43 -15.37 -26.55
CA VAL A 110 6.26 -15.07 -25.12
C VAL A 110 5.88 -13.62 -24.83
N ILE A 111 6.29 -12.66 -25.68
CA ILE A 111 5.97 -11.24 -25.48
C ILE A 111 4.46 -10.99 -25.66
N LEU A 112 3.81 -11.62 -26.65
CA LEU A 112 2.35 -11.52 -26.85
C LEU A 112 1.60 -12.01 -25.62
N TRP A 113 1.93 -13.21 -25.14
CA TRP A 113 1.29 -13.80 -23.97
C TRP A 113 1.52 -12.96 -22.71
N THR A 114 2.75 -12.50 -22.51
CA THR A 114 3.09 -11.67 -21.33
C THR A 114 2.35 -10.34 -21.35
N ALA A 115 2.13 -9.74 -22.53
CA ALA A 115 1.33 -8.54 -22.67
C ALA A 115 -0.14 -8.77 -22.29
N MET A 116 -0.73 -9.88 -22.74
CA MET A 116 -2.11 -10.26 -22.36
C MET A 116 -2.24 -10.50 -20.86
N VAL A 117 -1.31 -11.27 -20.27
CA VAL A 117 -1.24 -11.52 -18.82
C VAL A 117 -1.18 -10.20 -18.05
N SER A 118 -0.27 -9.29 -18.44
CA SER A 118 -0.11 -7.99 -17.79
C SER A 118 -1.37 -7.14 -17.92
N GLY A 119 -1.98 -7.11 -19.11
CA GLY A 119 -3.23 -6.37 -19.36
C GLY A 119 -4.40 -6.85 -18.51
N TYR A 120 -4.60 -8.17 -18.41
CA TYR A 120 -5.64 -8.72 -17.53
C TYR A 120 -5.37 -8.48 -16.06
N MET A 121 -4.10 -8.59 -15.62
CA MET A 121 -3.72 -8.24 -14.25
C MET A 121 -3.96 -6.75 -13.95
N ASP A 122 -3.67 -5.86 -14.89
CA ASP A 122 -3.92 -4.42 -14.74
C ASP A 122 -5.42 -4.08 -14.74
N ALA A 123 -6.23 -4.84 -15.47
CA ALA A 123 -7.70 -4.74 -15.47
C ALA A 123 -8.38 -5.41 -14.26
N GLY A 124 -7.62 -6.08 -13.39
CA GLY A 124 -8.17 -6.84 -12.25
C GLY A 124 -8.83 -8.17 -12.62
N ALA A 125 -8.80 -8.57 -13.89
CA ALA A 125 -9.33 -9.85 -14.39
C ALA A 125 -8.32 -10.99 -14.14
N VAL A 126 -7.98 -11.22 -12.87
CA VAL A 126 -6.91 -12.15 -12.47
C VAL A 126 -7.13 -13.56 -13.00
N ASP A 127 -8.36 -14.07 -12.98
CA ASP A 127 -8.65 -15.44 -13.39
C ASP A 127 -8.40 -15.65 -14.90
N LYS A 128 -8.65 -14.64 -15.74
CA LYS A 128 -8.27 -14.66 -17.17
C LYS A 128 -6.75 -14.60 -17.35
N ALA A 129 -6.05 -13.84 -16.51
CA ALA A 129 -4.59 -13.77 -16.55
C ALA A 129 -3.96 -15.14 -16.21
N GLU A 130 -4.51 -15.85 -15.22
CA GLU A 130 -4.14 -17.21 -14.86
C GLU A 130 -4.34 -18.18 -16.03
N GLU A 131 -5.52 -18.16 -16.66
CA GLU A 131 -5.80 -19.02 -17.82
C GLU A 131 -4.78 -18.78 -18.95
N MET A 132 -4.51 -17.50 -19.27
CA MET A 132 -3.52 -17.14 -20.27
C MET A 132 -2.14 -17.63 -19.89
N PHE A 133 -1.73 -17.43 -18.64
CA PHE A 133 -0.43 -17.85 -18.15
C PHE A 133 -0.27 -19.37 -18.17
N ASP A 134 -1.32 -20.13 -17.85
CA ASP A 134 -1.34 -21.59 -17.85
C ASP A 134 -1.26 -22.18 -19.27
N ARG A 135 -1.85 -21.49 -20.24
CA ARG A 135 -1.81 -21.85 -21.67
C ARG A 135 -0.53 -21.43 -22.39
N MET A 136 0.36 -20.65 -21.76
CA MET A 136 1.62 -20.20 -22.37
C MET A 136 2.49 -21.39 -22.80
N PRO A 137 2.88 -21.48 -24.09
CA PRO A 137 3.76 -22.55 -24.59
C PRO A 137 5.14 -22.52 -23.91
N VAL A 138 5.70 -21.32 -23.75
CA VAL A 138 6.98 -21.07 -23.11
C VAL A 138 6.81 -19.96 -22.08
N ARG A 139 7.44 -20.12 -20.91
CA ARG A 139 7.47 -19.10 -19.85
C ARG A 139 8.90 -18.68 -19.61
N ASN A 140 9.13 -17.37 -19.54
CA ASN A 140 10.43 -16.80 -19.21
C ASN A 140 10.33 -15.96 -17.94
N LEU A 141 11.47 -15.42 -17.48
CA LEU A 141 11.53 -14.59 -16.28
C LEU A 141 10.55 -13.40 -16.30
N VAL A 142 10.29 -12.82 -17.47
CA VAL A 142 9.37 -11.68 -17.62
C VAL A 142 7.92 -12.11 -17.39
N SER A 143 7.49 -13.25 -17.95
CA SER A 143 6.14 -13.76 -17.74
C SER A 143 5.89 -14.16 -16.28
N TRP A 144 6.88 -14.77 -15.62
CA TRP A 144 6.80 -15.06 -14.18
C TRP A 144 6.70 -13.79 -13.33
N ASN A 145 7.51 -12.77 -13.64
CA ASN A 145 7.48 -11.49 -12.93
C ASN A 145 6.14 -10.78 -13.11
N ALA A 146 5.57 -10.79 -14.31
CA ALA A 146 4.26 -10.21 -14.58
C ALA A 146 3.16 -10.86 -13.73
N MET A 147 3.15 -12.19 -13.62
CA MET A 147 2.20 -12.89 -12.76
C MET A 147 2.39 -12.59 -11.28
N ILE A 148 3.63 -12.70 -10.77
CA ILE A 148 3.92 -12.45 -9.34
C ILE A 148 3.56 -11.01 -8.97
N ALA A 149 3.96 -10.03 -9.77
CA ALA A 149 3.64 -8.63 -9.55
C ALA A 149 2.12 -8.37 -9.66
N GLY A 150 1.47 -8.97 -10.66
CA GLY A 150 0.03 -8.86 -10.89
C GLY A 150 -0.79 -9.39 -9.71
N TYR A 151 -0.42 -10.55 -9.16
CA TYR A 151 -1.05 -11.09 -7.95
C TYR A 151 -0.93 -10.15 -6.76
N VAL A 152 0.28 -9.64 -6.50
CA VAL A 152 0.55 -8.75 -5.37
C VAL A 152 -0.22 -7.43 -5.52
N LYS A 153 -0.27 -6.86 -6.74
CA LYS A 153 -1.02 -5.64 -7.06
C LYS A 153 -2.53 -5.80 -6.86
N ASN A 154 -3.07 -6.98 -7.16
CA ASN A 154 -4.50 -7.30 -7.01
C ASN A 154 -4.88 -7.87 -5.63
N GLY A 155 -4.05 -7.65 -4.61
CA GLY A 155 -4.34 -8.09 -3.23
C GLY A 155 -4.20 -9.60 -3.00
N ARG A 156 -3.90 -10.40 -4.03
CA ARG A 156 -3.71 -11.86 -3.96
C ARG A 156 -2.26 -12.23 -3.63
N SER A 157 -1.69 -11.62 -2.59
CA SER A 157 -0.26 -11.75 -2.25
C SER A 157 0.15 -13.19 -1.92
N GLU A 158 -0.75 -14.00 -1.35
CA GLU A 158 -0.50 -15.43 -1.05
C GLU A 158 -0.15 -16.22 -2.31
N TYR A 159 -0.99 -16.09 -3.35
CA TYR A 159 -0.77 -16.73 -4.65
C TYR A 159 0.52 -16.26 -5.32
N GLY A 160 0.82 -14.95 -5.24
CA GLY A 160 2.07 -14.39 -5.74
C GLY A 160 3.31 -15.01 -5.07
N LEU A 161 3.28 -15.21 -3.75
CA LEU A 161 4.37 -15.83 -2.99
C LEU A 161 4.46 -17.35 -3.22
N MET A 162 3.33 -18.05 -3.37
CA MET A 162 3.32 -19.44 -3.78
C MET A 162 3.95 -19.63 -5.16
N LEU A 163 3.61 -18.76 -6.12
CA LEU A 163 4.18 -18.78 -7.46
C LEU A 163 5.68 -18.48 -7.43
N PHE A 164 6.12 -17.51 -6.63
CA PHE A 164 7.55 -17.24 -6.40
C PHE A 164 8.30 -18.48 -5.86
N LYS A 165 7.75 -19.16 -4.84
CA LYS A 165 8.34 -20.39 -4.29
C LYS A 165 8.44 -21.51 -5.34
N LYS A 166 7.40 -21.68 -6.17
CA LYS A 166 7.39 -22.65 -7.27
C LYS A 166 8.45 -22.31 -8.33
N MET A 167 8.52 -21.05 -8.73
CA MET A 167 9.49 -20.53 -9.70
C MET A 167 10.94 -20.73 -9.24
N ALA A 168 11.27 -20.27 -8.02
CA ALA A 168 12.64 -20.30 -7.52
C ALA A 168 13.07 -21.68 -7.01
N GLY A 169 12.16 -22.44 -6.41
CA GLY A 169 12.44 -23.76 -5.82
C GLY A 169 12.27 -24.90 -6.82
N ALA A 170 11.02 -25.20 -7.19
CA ALA A 170 10.70 -26.39 -7.99
C ALA A 170 11.20 -26.31 -9.45
N LEU A 171 11.20 -25.11 -10.03
CA LEU A 171 11.58 -24.90 -11.43
C LEU A 171 13.00 -24.36 -11.61
N GLY A 172 13.69 -23.96 -10.53
CA GLY A 172 15.06 -23.45 -10.58
C GLY A 172 15.25 -22.15 -11.38
N VAL A 173 14.17 -21.40 -11.67
CA VAL A 173 14.25 -20.15 -12.41
C VAL A 173 14.80 -19.06 -11.49
N ARG A 174 15.96 -18.51 -11.83
CA ARG A 174 16.66 -17.51 -10.98
C ARG A 174 15.89 -16.19 -10.93
N PRO A 175 15.47 -15.73 -9.73
CA PRO A 175 14.85 -14.42 -9.56
C PRO A 175 15.79 -13.27 -9.90
N ASN A 176 15.26 -12.17 -10.43
CA ASN A 176 15.99 -10.90 -10.55
C ASN A 176 15.48 -9.86 -9.54
N ALA A 177 16.03 -8.64 -9.58
CA ALA A 177 15.66 -7.56 -8.68
C ALA A 177 14.15 -7.25 -8.70
N SER A 178 13.51 -7.30 -9.87
CA SER A 178 12.06 -7.08 -10.00
C SER A 178 11.25 -8.21 -9.37
N THR A 179 11.63 -9.48 -9.61
CA THR A 179 11.01 -10.64 -8.97
C THR A 179 11.06 -10.53 -7.44
N LEU A 180 12.23 -10.19 -6.91
CA LEU A 180 12.47 -10.07 -5.48
C LEU A 180 11.69 -8.91 -4.87
N SER A 181 11.62 -7.77 -5.55
CA SER A 181 10.86 -6.60 -5.07
C SER A 181 9.36 -6.94 -4.97
N SER A 182 8.80 -7.63 -5.96
CA SER A 182 7.41 -8.08 -5.92
C SER A 182 7.16 -9.12 -4.83
N ALA A 183 8.07 -10.09 -4.66
CA ALA A 183 7.96 -11.09 -3.59
C ALA A 183 8.07 -10.43 -2.19
N LEU A 184 9.00 -9.51 -1.99
CA LEU A 184 9.16 -8.77 -0.72
C LEU A 184 7.95 -7.88 -0.42
N LEU A 185 7.34 -7.28 -1.45
CA LEU A 185 6.06 -6.57 -1.30
C LEU A 185 4.93 -7.53 -0.88
N GLY A 186 4.87 -8.72 -1.47
CA GLY A 186 3.94 -9.77 -1.04
C GLY A 186 4.13 -10.17 0.43
N CYS A 187 5.39 -10.35 0.87
CA CYS A 187 5.71 -10.57 2.28
C CYS A 187 5.24 -9.42 3.17
N SER A 188 5.43 -8.18 2.73
CA SER A 188 5.00 -6.97 3.46
C SER A 188 3.49 -6.89 3.63
N ASN A 189 2.73 -7.26 2.58
CA ASN A 189 1.27 -7.24 2.57
C ASN A 189 0.68 -8.28 3.51
N LEU A 190 1.25 -9.50 3.53
CA LEU A 190 0.84 -10.58 4.42
C LEU A 190 1.46 -10.49 5.82
N SER A 191 2.38 -9.54 6.03
CA SER A 191 3.21 -9.44 7.22
C SER A 191 4.00 -10.73 7.53
N SER A 192 4.40 -11.47 6.48
CA SER A 192 5.11 -12.74 6.59
C SER A 192 6.61 -12.51 6.76
N LEU A 193 7.01 -12.22 8.01
CA LEU A 193 8.41 -11.95 8.36
C LEU A 193 9.30 -13.17 8.10
N GLY A 194 8.80 -14.38 8.37
CA GLY A 194 9.56 -15.62 8.19
C GLY A 194 10.01 -15.83 6.74
N LEU A 195 9.09 -15.65 5.79
CA LEU A 195 9.41 -15.74 4.36
C LEU A 195 10.30 -14.58 3.91
N GLY A 196 10.05 -13.36 4.42
CA GLY A 196 10.90 -12.20 4.17
C GLY A 196 12.35 -12.43 4.57
N LYS A 197 12.61 -13.03 5.75
CA LYS A 197 13.95 -13.40 6.20
C LYS A 197 14.60 -14.47 5.32
N GLN A 198 13.84 -15.46 4.84
CA GLN A 198 14.35 -16.45 3.88
C GLN A 198 14.78 -15.80 2.56
N ILE A 199 13.97 -14.87 2.03
CA ILE A 199 14.32 -14.10 0.82
C ILE A 199 15.56 -13.24 1.08
N HIS A 200 15.65 -12.56 2.24
CA HIS A 200 16.83 -11.77 2.60
C HIS A 200 18.10 -12.64 2.62
N GLN A 201 18.06 -13.80 3.26
CA GLN A 201 19.18 -14.75 3.27
C GLN A 201 19.55 -15.20 1.86
N PHE A 202 18.57 -15.46 0.98
CA PHE A 202 18.83 -15.79 -0.41
C PHE A 202 19.53 -14.65 -1.17
N VAL A 203 19.05 -13.40 -0.99
CA VAL A 203 19.64 -12.21 -1.60
C VAL A 203 21.06 -11.95 -1.12
N SER A 204 21.34 -12.15 0.17
CA SER A 204 22.67 -11.92 0.77
C SER A 204 23.77 -12.80 0.16
N LYS A 205 23.40 -13.95 -0.41
CA LYS A 205 24.33 -14.89 -1.07
C LYS A 205 24.60 -14.53 -2.54
N LEU A 206 23.95 -13.49 -3.07
CA LEU A 206 24.01 -13.09 -4.46
C LEU A 206 24.46 -11.63 -4.58
N PRO A 207 25.08 -11.23 -5.72
CA PRO A 207 25.38 -9.82 -6.00
C PRO A 207 24.15 -8.90 -5.99
N LEU A 208 22.94 -9.46 -5.98
CA LEU A 208 21.66 -8.75 -5.89
C LEU A 208 21.52 -7.93 -4.60
N GLY A 209 22.21 -8.29 -3.51
CA GLY A 209 22.22 -7.52 -2.27
C GLY A 209 22.84 -6.13 -2.39
N LEU A 210 23.65 -5.90 -3.43
CA LEU A 210 24.27 -4.59 -3.71
C LEU A 210 23.33 -3.64 -4.47
N ILE A 211 22.20 -4.14 -4.97
CA ILE A 211 21.25 -3.34 -5.76
C ILE A 211 20.36 -2.53 -4.81
N THR A 212 20.41 -1.20 -4.90
CA THR A 212 19.65 -0.27 -4.04
C THR A 212 18.14 -0.55 -4.02
N THR A 213 17.55 -0.96 -5.15
CA THR A 213 16.11 -1.28 -5.22
C THR A 213 15.72 -2.51 -4.40
N VAL A 214 16.58 -3.53 -4.39
CA VAL A 214 16.38 -4.75 -3.58
C VAL A 214 16.59 -4.43 -2.10
N GLY A 215 17.65 -3.68 -1.77
CA GLY A 215 17.90 -3.19 -0.40
C GLY A 215 16.74 -2.38 0.16
N THR A 216 16.19 -1.44 -0.64
CA THR A 216 15.02 -0.64 -0.27
C THR A 216 13.77 -1.49 -0.07
N SER A 217 13.55 -2.49 -0.94
CA SER A 217 12.43 -3.42 -0.80
C SER A 217 12.52 -4.27 0.46
N LEU A 218 13.74 -4.68 0.83
CA LEU A 218 14.01 -5.40 2.09
C LEU A 218 13.75 -4.49 3.30
N VAL A 219 14.28 -3.27 3.32
CA VAL A 219 14.01 -2.28 4.39
C VAL A 219 12.52 -2.07 4.56
N SER A 220 11.78 -1.83 3.46
CA SER A 220 10.32 -1.67 3.52
C SER A 220 9.61 -2.93 4.04
N MET A 221 10.10 -4.12 3.69
CA MET A 221 9.52 -5.38 4.15
C MET A 221 9.71 -5.56 5.66
N TYR A 222 10.92 -5.34 6.17
CA TYR A 222 11.20 -5.41 7.59
C TYR A 222 10.36 -4.42 8.41
N CYS A 223 10.26 -3.16 7.96
CA CYS A 223 9.35 -2.18 8.56
C CYS A 223 7.90 -2.68 8.59
N LYS A 224 7.34 -3.06 7.43
CA LYS A 224 5.93 -3.50 7.31
C LYS A 224 5.62 -4.84 7.99
N CYS A 225 6.63 -5.63 8.33
CA CYS A 225 6.51 -6.85 9.12
C CYS A 225 6.74 -6.63 10.63
N GLY A 226 6.97 -5.39 11.07
CA GLY A 226 7.13 -5.07 12.48
C GLY A 226 8.52 -5.38 13.04
N ASP A 227 9.55 -5.46 12.21
CA ASP A 227 10.94 -5.71 12.62
C ASP A 227 11.84 -4.53 12.22
N LEU A 228 11.63 -3.41 12.92
CA LEU A 228 12.30 -2.14 12.64
C LEU A 228 13.81 -2.21 12.90
N GLU A 229 14.26 -3.06 13.82
CA GLU A 229 15.68 -3.17 14.17
C GLU A 229 16.49 -3.70 12.99
N ASP A 230 16.07 -4.82 12.38
CA ASP A 230 16.71 -5.37 11.20
C ASP A 230 16.59 -4.40 9.99
N ALA A 231 15.50 -3.64 9.89
CA ALA A 231 15.38 -2.57 8.88
C ALA A 231 16.45 -1.48 9.06
N CYS A 232 16.70 -1.03 10.30
CA CYS A 232 17.71 -0.02 10.62
C CYS A 232 19.13 -0.51 10.27
N LYS A 233 19.45 -1.75 10.65
CA LYS A 233 20.75 -2.38 10.35
C LYS A 233 20.99 -2.41 8.84
N LEU A 234 20.02 -2.96 8.11
CA LEU A 234 20.12 -3.06 6.66
C LEU A 234 20.24 -1.70 5.98
N PHE A 235 19.45 -0.70 6.42
CA PHE A 235 19.56 0.66 5.91
C PHE A 235 20.96 1.24 6.18
N GLY A 236 21.53 1.02 7.36
CA GLY A 236 22.90 1.42 7.70
C GLY A 236 23.95 0.84 6.75
N GLU A 237 23.83 -0.45 6.42
CA GLU A 237 24.75 -1.20 5.55
C GLU A 237 24.66 -0.84 4.05
N MET A 238 23.60 -0.14 3.63
CA MET A 238 23.46 0.28 2.23
C MET A 238 24.53 1.30 1.82
N HIS A 239 25.34 0.96 0.82
CA HIS A 239 26.42 1.82 0.32
C HIS A 239 25.91 3.08 -0.40
N ARG A 240 24.82 2.95 -1.19
CA ARG A 240 24.13 4.06 -1.85
C ARG A 240 22.67 4.05 -1.47
N LYS A 241 22.21 5.19 -0.95
CA LYS A 241 20.82 5.44 -0.56
C LYS A 241 20.26 6.49 -1.49
N ASP A 242 19.27 6.10 -2.29
CA ASP A 242 18.50 7.06 -3.08
C ASP A 242 17.34 7.61 -2.24
N VAL A 243 16.61 8.57 -2.81
CA VAL A 243 15.42 9.17 -2.18
C VAL A 243 14.40 8.11 -1.73
N VAL A 244 14.29 6.99 -2.43
CA VAL A 244 13.33 5.92 -2.13
C VAL A 244 13.76 5.16 -0.87
N ALA A 245 15.06 4.86 -0.73
CA ALA A 245 15.61 4.23 0.46
C ALA A 245 15.40 5.10 1.73
N TRP A 246 15.66 6.41 1.63
CA TRP A 246 15.41 7.35 2.72
C TRP A 246 13.92 7.40 3.08
N ASN A 247 13.05 7.54 2.08
CA ASN A 247 11.60 7.57 2.30
C ASN A 247 11.06 6.29 2.95
N ALA A 248 11.60 5.12 2.59
CA ALA A 248 11.23 3.85 3.20
C ALA A 248 11.57 3.81 4.70
N MET A 249 12.75 4.32 5.09
CA MET A 249 13.17 4.33 6.48
C MET A 249 12.46 5.41 7.33
N ILE A 250 12.28 6.62 6.79
CA ILE A 250 11.51 7.70 7.44
C ILE A 250 10.07 7.23 7.67
N SER A 251 9.43 6.65 6.65
CA SER A 251 8.08 6.07 6.77
C SER A 251 8.04 4.94 7.79
N GLY A 252 9.06 4.10 7.85
CA GLY A 252 9.19 3.03 8.83
C GLY A 252 9.19 3.55 10.26
N TYR A 253 10.03 4.54 10.59
CA TYR A 253 10.02 5.15 11.92
C TYR A 253 8.68 5.83 12.23
N ALA A 254 8.10 6.56 11.27
CA ALA A 254 6.80 7.19 11.42
C ALA A 254 5.72 6.14 11.78
N GLN A 255 5.58 5.08 10.98
CA GLN A 255 4.61 4.01 11.20
C GLN A 255 4.79 3.32 12.55
N HIS A 256 6.01 3.28 13.11
CA HIS A 256 6.30 2.66 14.40
C HIS A 256 6.14 3.57 15.62
N GLY A 257 5.65 4.80 15.42
CA GLY A 257 5.44 5.79 16.48
C GLY A 257 6.70 6.57 16.87
N TYR A 258 7.83 6.35 16.20
CA TYR A 258 9.08 7.06 16.48
C TYR A 258 9.22 8.33 15.64
N GLY A 259 8.23 9.23 15.73
CA GLY A 259 8.15 10.41 14.86
C GLY A 259 9.40 11.31 14.93
N VAL A 260 9.95 11.56 16.11
CA VAL A 260 11.18 12.37 16.27
C VAL A 260 12.36 11.76 15.52
N LYS A 261 12.57 10.44 15.63
CA LYS A 261 13.65 9.74 14.89
C LYS A 261 13.45 9.79 13.37
N ALA A 262 12.20 9.79 12.91
CA ALA A 262 11.89 9.96 11.49
C ALA A 262 12.30 11.37 11.00
N LEU A 263 12.09 12.40 11.82
CA LEU A 263 12.52 13.77 11.52
C LEU A 263 14.05 13.91 11.57
N ASP A 264 14.73 13.26 12.52
CA ASP A 264 16.20 13.24 12.56
C ASP A 264 16.78 12.64 11.27
N LEU A 265 16.15 11.57 10.73
CA LEU A 265 16.53 11.01 9.44
C LEU A 265 16.24 11.95 8.27
N PHE A 266 15.15 12.71 8.32
CA PHE A 266 14.84 13.71 7.31
C PHE A 266 15.88 14.83 7.28
N GLU A 267 16.32 15.32 8.45
CA GLU A 267 17.41 16.28 8.54
C GLU A 267 18.73 15.70 8.02
N LYS A 268 19.02 14.44 8.35
CA LYS A 268 20.21 13.73 7.83
C LYS A 268 20.17 13.57 6.31
N MET A 269 19.02 13.22 5.75
CA MET A 269 18.81 13.12 4.29
C MET A 269 19.15 14.43 3.59
N LYS A 270 18.70 15.57 4.14
CA LYS A 270 19.04 16.91 3.63
C LYS A 270 20.52 17.21 3.79
N GLY A 271 21.12 16.87 4.94
CA GLY A 271 22.55 17.04 5.21
C GLY A 271 23.46 16.24 4.27
N GLU A 272 23.00 15.10 3.76
CA GLU A 272 23.69 14.29 2.73
C GLU A 272 23.40 14.76 1.29
N GLY A 273 22.67 15.87 1.12
CA GLY A 273 22.38 16.46 -0.20
C GLY A 273 21.36 15.69 -1.03
N VAL A 274 20.56 14.82 -0.40
CA VAL A 274 19.47 14.12 -1.09
C VAL A 274 18.22 15.00 -1.04
N GLU A 275 17.76 15.47 -2.20
CA GLU A 275 16.59 16.34 -2.29
C GLU A 275 15.29 15.60 -1.91
N PRO A 276 14.50 16.15 -0.95
CA PRO A 276 13.17 15.66 -0.65
C PRO A 276 12.23 15.74 -1.85
N ASN A 277 11.39 14.72 -2.01
CA ASN A 277 10.31 14.73 -3.00
C ASN A 277 8.94 14.65 -2.32
N TRP A 278 7.87 14.61 -3.11
CA TRP A 278 6.50 14.51 -2.58
C TRP A 278 6.30 13.30 -1.65
N ILE A 279 6.90 12.13 -1.95
CA ILE A 279 6.82 10.95 -1.08
C ILE A 279 7.53 11.21 0.26
N THR A 280 8.63 11.95 0.26
CA THR A 280 9.35 12.34 1.49
C THR A 280 8.44 13.14 2.41
N PHE A 281 7.70 14.11 1.87
CA PHE A 281 6.81 14.94 2.67
C PHE A 281 5.60 14.17 3.21
N VAL A 282 5.05 13.19 2.49
CA VAL A 282 4.03 12.28 3.07
C VAL A 282 4.59 11.57 4.31
N ALA A 283 5.82 11.06 4.23
CA ALA A 283 6.47 10.37 5.35
C ALA A 283 6.73 11.30 6.56
N VAL A 284 7.23 12.52 6.31
CA VAL A 284 7.50 13.54 7.33
C VAL A 284 6.20 14.02 8.00
N LEU A 285 5.15 14.30 7.23
CA LEU A 285 3.86 14.72 7.78
C LEU A 285 3.21 13.59 8.59
N SER A 286 3.34 12.33 8.14
CA SER A 286 2.92 11.18 8.93
C SER A 286 3.71 11.04 10.24
N ALA A 287 5.01 11.37 10.25
CA ALA A 287 5.82 11.39 11.47
C ALA A 287 5.32 12.48 12.44
N CYS A 288 5.05 13.69 11.94
CA CYS A 288 4.50 14.79 12.72
C CYS A 288 3.16 14.42 13.35
N ASN A 289 2.27 13.80 12.55
CA ASN A 289 0.98 13.27 12.99
C ASN A 289 1.09 12.23 14.09
N HIS A 290 2.17 11.44 14.12
CA HIS A 290 2.35 10.42 15.16
C HIS A 290 3.05 10.94 16.41
N ALA A 291 3.79 12.04 16.30
CA ALA A 291 4.46 12.72 17.41
C ALA A 291 3.69 13.92 17.96
N GLY A 292 2.58 14.33 17.34
CA GLY A 292 1.81 15.51 17.74
C GLY A 292 2.50 16.85 17.47
N LEU A 293 3.43 16.88 16.52
CA LEU A 293 4.20 18.08 16.17
C LEU A 293 3.44 18.92 15.14
N VAL A 294 2.40 19.62 15.60
CA VAL A 294 1.45 20.33 14.73
C VAL A 294 2.12 21.47 13.97
N GLU A 295 2.86 22.32 14.70
CA GLU A 295 3.52 23.51 14.16
C GLU A 295 4.55 23.11 13.10
N TYR A 296 5.41 22.14 13.42
CA TYR A 296 6.41 21.64 12.49
C TYR A 296 5.78 20.96 11.26
N GLY A 297 4.64 20.28 11.43
CA GLY A 297 3.89 19.70 10.30
C GLY A 297 3.35 20.77 9.36
N ILE A 298 2.84 21.89 9.89
CA ILE A 298 2.39 23.04 9.09
C ILE A 298 3.57 23.67 8.34
N GLU A 299 4.70 23.91 9.02
CA GLU A 299 5.91 24.45 8.39
C GLU A 299 6.41 23.56 7.26
N CYS A 300 6.46 22.23 7.49
CA CYS A 300 6.82 21.27 6.45
C CYS A 300 5.88 21.34 5.25
N PHE A 301 4.57 21.37 5.49
CA PHE A 301 3.56 21.43 4.42
C PHE A 301 3.69 22.70 3.57
N GLU A 302 3.94 23.85 4.19
CA GLU A 302 4.17 25.12 3.49
C GLU A 302 5.50 25.12 2.71
N SER A 303 6.55 24.53 3.30
CA SER A 303 7.88 24.46 2.68
C SER A 303 7.87 23.65 1.37
N MET A 304 6.96 22.68 1.21
CA MET A 304 6.84 21.87 0.00
C MET A 304 6.79 22.74 -1.25
N LYS A 305 5.89 23.72 -1.27
CA LYS A 305 5.72 24.63 -2.41
C LYS A 305 6.77 25.74 -2.41
N ASN A 306 7.01 26.35 -1.26
CA ASN A 306 7.82 27.57 -1.16
C ASN A 306 9.33 27.33 -1.30
N VAL A 307 9.81 26.16 -0.91
CA VAL A 307 11.24 25.82 -0.89
C VAL A 307 11.57 24.74 -1.91
N TYR A 308 10.76 23.69 -1.98
CA TYR A 308 11.06 22.50 -2.80
C TYR A 308 10.31 22.44 -4.13
N ASN A 309 9.42 23.40 -4.40
CA ASN A 309 8.57 23.43 -5.60
C ASN A 309 7.79 22.12 -5.82
N VAL A 310 7.38 21.47 -4.73
CA VAL A 310 6.58 20.25 -4.71
C VAL A 310 5.13 20.63 -4.46
N GLU A 311 4.26 20.33 -5.42
CA GLU A 311 2.82 20.58 -5.27
C GLU A 311 2.15 19.57 -4.32
N PRO A 312 1.37 20.02 -3.33
CA PRO A 312 0.65 19.14 -2.42
C PRO A 312 -0.38 18.24 -3.13
N GLN A 313 -0.14 16.93 -3.06
CA GLN A 313 -1.06 15.87 -3.52
C GLN A 313 -2.05 15.42 -2.43
N PRO A 314 -3.12 14.67 -2.78
CA PRO A 314 -4.10 14.13 -1.83
C PRO A 314 -3.51 13.57 -0.54
N ASP A 315 -2.48 12.73 -0.62
CA ASP A 315 -1.87 12.09 0.55
C ASP A 315 -1.33 13.10 1.59
N HIS A 316 -0.80 14.24 1.16
CA HIS A 316 -0.32 15.29 2.08
C HIS A 316 -1.48 15.94 2.83
N TYR A 317 -2.59 16.21 2.14
CA TYR A 317 -3.79 16.74 2.78
C TYR A 317 -4.41 15.71 3.74
N SER A 318 -4.40 14.41 3.40
CA SER A 318 -4.79 13.35 4.36
C SER A 318 -3.98 13.44 5.64
N CYS A 319 -2.64 13.50 5.53
CA CYS A 319 -1.75 13.58 6.70
C CYS A 319 -2.01 14.85 7.54
N MET A 320 -2.19 16.01 6.90
CA MET A 320 -2.46 17.27 7.58
C MET A 320 -3.84 17.29 8.26
N VAL A 321 -4.87 16.76 7.60
CA VAL A 321 -6.20 16.62 8.20
C VAL A 321 -6.13 15.70 9.43
N ASP A 322 -5.44 14.57 9.35
CA ASP A 322 -5.25 13.67 10.50
C ASP A 322 -4.50 14.36 11.65
N LEU A 323 -3.39 15.04 11.35
CA LEU A 323 -2.61 15.81 12.33
C LEU A 323 -3.47 16.85 13.07
N LEU A 324 -4.21 17.69 12.33
CA LEU A 324 -5.09 18.70 12.92
C LEU A 324 -6.24 18.08 13.71
N CYS A 325 -6.80 16.98 13.20
CA CYS A 325 -7.87 16.25 13.87
C CYS A 325 -7.41 15.67 15.21
N ARG A 326 -6.23 15.05 15.27
CA ARG A 326 -5.65 14.50 16.51
C ARG A 326 -5.15 15.55 17.48
N ALA A 327 -4.89 16.77 17.00
CA ALA A 327 -4.63 17.92 17.85
C ALA A 327 -5.91 18.56 18.41
N GLY A 328 -7.10 18.07 18.02
CA GLY A 328 -8.39 18.66 18.40
C GLY A 328 -8.72 19.98 17.67
N SER A 329 -7.89 20.38 16.70
CA SER A 329 -8.10 21.59 15.88
C SER A 329 -9.10 21.35 14.75
N LEU A 330 -10.30 20.86 15.09
CA LEU A 330 -11.31 20.41 14.12
C LEU A 330 -11.73 21.50 13.13
N ALA A 331 -11.84 22.76 13.58
CA ALA A 331 -12.19 23.88 12.72
C ALA A 331 -11.13 24.12 11.62
N LYS A 332 -9.84 24.07 11.98
CA LYS A 332 -8.73 24.17 11.02
C LYS A 332 -8.73 22.99 10.04
N ALA A 333 -9.03 21.78 10.53
CA ALA A 333 -9.14 20.60 9.68
C ALA A 333 -10.26 20.75 8.63
N VAL A 334 -11.44 21.24 9.04
CA VAL A 334 -12.57 21.52 8.12
C VAL A 334 -12.20 22.60 7.11
N GLN A 335 -11.52 23.67 7.54
CA GLN A 335 -11.04 24.72 6.63
C GLN A 335 -10.06 24.15 5.59
N LEU A 336 -9.13 23.31 6.03
CA LEU A 336 -8.16 22.66 5.14
C LEU A 336 -8.87 21.78 4.10
N ILE A 337 -9.86 20.98 4.51
CA ILE A 337 -10.68 20.17 3.60
C ILE A 337 -11.38 21.04 2.55
N ARG A 338 -11.93 22.19 2.96
CA ARG A 338 -12.60 23.13 2.05
C ARG A 338 -11.63 23.82 1.08
N SER A 339 -10.37 23.99 1.46
CA SER A 339 -9.33 24.64 0.64
C SER A 339 -8.63 23.70 -0.36
N MET A 340 -8.95 22.41 -0.37
CA MET A 340 -8.31 21.45 -1.27
C MET A 340 -8.50 21.85 -2.75
N PRO A 341 -7.46 21.80 -3.60
CA PRO A 341 -7.55 22.15 -5.02
C PRO A 341 -8.23 21.07 -5.87
N PHE A 342 -8.70 19.99 -5.26
CA PHE A 342 -9.38 18.86 -5.87
C PHE A 342 -10.57 18.43 -5.01
N LYS A 343 -11.47 17.61 -5.57
CA LYS A 343 -12.64 17.10 -4.85
C LYS A 343 -12.21 16.27 -3.62
N PRO A 344 -12.66 16.61 -2.40
CA PRO A 344 -12.39 15.80 -1.22
C PRO A 344 -12.95 14.37 -1.38
N TYR A 345 -12.22 13.38 -0.87
CA TYR A 345 -12.52 11.95 -0.98
C TYR A 345 -12.91 11.35 0.39
N PRO A 346 -13.48 10.13 0.44
CA PRO A 346 -14.05 9.59 1.67
C PRO A 346 -13.07 9.56 2.87
N ALA A 347 -11.81 9.19 2.66
CA ALA A 347 -10.86 9.00 3.77
C ALA A 347 -10.64 10.26 4.65
N VAL A 348 -10.67 11.47 4.09
CA VAL A 348 -10.48 12.71 4.89
C VAL A 348 -11.66 12.99 5.81
N TYR A 349 -12.89 12.74 5.35
CA TYR A 349 -14.08 12.86 6.18
C TYR A 349 -14.18 11.73 7.21
N GLY A 350 -13.72 10.53 6.88
CA GLY A 350 -13.62 9.41 7.82
C GLY A 350 -12.69 9.72 9.00
N THR A 351 -11.56 10.37 8.70
CA THR A 351 -10.60 10.85 9.70
C THR A 351 -11.22 11.92 10.61
N LEU A 352 -11.86 12.92 10.00
CA LEU A 352 -12.58 13.97 10.74
C LEU A 352 -13.69 13.40 11.64
N LEU A 353 -14.53 12.50 11.11
CA LEU A 353 -15.62 11.87 11.87
C LEU A 353 -15.09 11.08 13.07
N GLY A 354 -13.99 10.35 12.88
CA GLY A 354 -13.30 9.63 13.94
C GLY A 354 -12.82 10.56 15.06
N ALA A 355 -12.26 11.73 14.71
CA ALA A 355 -11.82 12.72 15.68
C ALA A 355 -12.99 13.42 16.39
N CYS A 356 -14.07 13.75 15.66
CA CYS A 356 -15.28 14.31 16.26
C CYS A 356 -15.87 13.39 17.34
N ARG A 357 -15.73 12.07 17.21
CA ARG A 357 -16.08 11.11 18.27
C ARG A 357 -15.22 11.30 19.52
N THR A 358 -13.91 11.46 19.35
CA THR A 358 -12.97 11.64 20.46
C THR A 358 -13.22 12.96 21.20
N TYR A 359 -13.43 14.05 20.47
CA TYR A 359 -13.65 15.39 21.03
C TYR A 359 -15.13 15.71 21.30
N LYS A 360 -16.04 14.74 21.10
CA LYS A 360 -17.49 14.86 21.30
C LYS A 360 -18.12 16.05 20.57
N ASN A 361 -17.63 16.39 19.37
CA ASN A 361 -18.18 17.47 18.55
C ASN A 361 -19.23 16.91 17.58
N LEU A 362 -20.51 17.10 17.91
CA LEU A 362 -21.61 16.52 17.14
C LEU A 362 -21.84 17.23 15.79
N GLU A 363 -21.65 18.55 15.73
CA GLU A 363 -21.87 19.35 14.53
C GLU A 363 -20.95 18.92 13.39
N PHE A 364 -19.64 18.86 13.64
CA PHE A 364 -18.69 18.41 12.63
C PHE A 364 -18.80 16.92 12.33
N ALA A 365 -19.28 16.11 13.27
CA ALA A 365 -19.58 14.70 13.01
C ALA A 365 -20.75 14.54 12.02
N GLU A 366 -21.85 15.27 12.21
CA GLU A 366 -22.99 15.23 11.29
C GLU A 366 -22.57 15.69 9.88
N PHE A 367 -21.80 16.78 9.78
CA PHE A 367 -21.21 17.25 8.53
C PHE A 367 -20.34 16.19 7.83
N ALA A 368 -19.37 15.61 8.56
CA ALA A 368 -18.45 14.63 8.00
C ALA A 368 -19.17 13.33 7.59
N ALA A 369 -20.11 12.85 8.40
CA ALA A 369 -20.88 11.66 8.10
C ALA A 369 -21.80 11.85 6.89
N GLN A 370 -22.46 13.00 6.76
CA GLN A 370 -23.27 13.31 5.58
C GLN A 370 -22.41 13.31 4.31
N LYS A 371 -21.25 13.98 4.33
CA LYS A 371 -20.33 14.01 3.17
C LYS A 371 -19.78 12.62 2.83
N LEU A 372 -19.51 11.77 3.82
CA LEU A 372 -19.13 10.38 3.58
C LEU A 372 -20.24 9.59 2.90
N ILE A 373 -21.47 9.68 3.40
CA ILE A 373 -22.61 8.95 2.85
C ILE A 373 -22.90 9.40 1.41
N GLU A 374 -22.74 10.68 1.09
CA GLU A 374 -22.86 11.21 -0.27
C GLU A 374 -21.78 10.65 -1.23
N LEU A 375 -20.57 10.37 -0.73
CA LEU A 375 -19.43 9.92 -1.55
C LEU A 375 -19.31 8.38 -1.62
N ASP A 376 -19.69 7.68 -0.56
CA ASP A 376 -19.64 6.23 -0.42
C ASP A 376 -20.85 5.73 0.38
N PRO A 377 -22.03 5.60 -0.27
CA PRO A 377 -23.26 5.19 0.40
C PRO A 377 -23.21 3.79 1.01
N GLN A 378 -22.39 2.90 0.45
CA GLN A 378 -22.24 1.52 0.91
C GLN A 378 -21.22 1.37 2.06
N GLY A 379 -20.41 2.41 2.31
CA GLY A 379 -19.40 2.44 3.36
C GLY A 379 -19.99 2.40 4.77
N ALA A 380 -19.86 1.28 5.47
CA ALA A 380 -20.41 1.11 6.82
C ALA A 380 -19.84 2.07 7.88
N GLY A 381 -18.61 2.57 7.67
CA GLY A 381 -17.88 3.36 8.66
C GLY A 381 -18.64 4.62 9.11
N ALA A 382 -19.18 5.38 8.15
CA ALA A 382 -19.87 6.65 8.43
C ALA A 382 -21.12 6.45 9.30
N TYR A 383 -21.97 5.51 8.91
CA TYR A 383 -23.20 5.20 9.64
C TYR A 383 -22.92 4.66 11.04
N VAL A 384 -21.97 3.72 11.16
CA VAL A 384 -21.63 3.12 12.44
C VAL A 384 -21.08 4.19 13.37
N GLN A 385 -20.13 5.03 12.92
CA GLN A 385 -19.57 6.09 13.76
C GLN A 385 -20.61 7.14 14.16
N LEU A 386 -21.48 7.55 13.24
CA LEU A 386 -22.55 8.52 13.53
C LEU A 386 -23.59 7.95 14.50
N ALA A 387 -24.04 6.72 14.29
CA ALA A 387 -24.95 6.04 15.21
C ALA A 387 -24.33 5.88 16.60
N ASN A 388 -23.04 5.56 16.68
CA ASN A 388 -22.31 5.45 17.94
C ASN A 388 -22.24 6.79 18.70
N LEU A 389 -22.04 7.89 17.97
CA LEU A 389 -22.07 9.24 18.53
C LEU A 389 -23.44 9.62 19.08
N TYR A 390 -24.52 9.35 18.33
CA TYR A 390 -25.89 9.57 18.82
C TYR A 390 -26.22 8.73 20.04
N ALA A 391 -25.80 7.45 20.06
CA ALA A 391 -26.00 6.58 21.21
C ALA A 391 -25.29 7.11 22.47
N ALA A 392 -24.06 7.64 22.33
CA ALA A 392 -23.30 8.20 23.45
C ALA A 392 -23.96 9.45 24.08
N VAL A 393 -24.81 10.17 23.34
CA VAL A 393 -25.61 11.31 23.84
C VAL A 393 -27.09 10.97 24.04
N ASN A 394 -27.43 9.66 24.13
CA ASN A 394 -28.78 9.14 24.35
C ASN A 394 -29.84 9.54 23.29
N ARG A 395 -29.43 9.88 22.07
CA ARG A 395 -30.32 10.23 20.93
C ARG A 395 -30.76 8.98 20.16
N TRP A 396 -31.51 8.08 20.80
CA TRP A 396 -31.90 6.77 20.23
C TRP A 396 -32.79 6.84 18.98
N CYS A 397 -33.58 7.92 18.82
CA CYS A 397 -34.36 8.16 17.61
C CYS A 397 -33.44 8.34 16.38
N ASP A 398 -32.36 9.10 16.53
CA ASP A 398 -31.40 9.34 15.46
C ASP A 398 -30.58 8.08 15.15
N VAL A 399 -30.22 7.28 16.17
CA VAL A 399 -29.62 5.94 15.97
C VAL A 399 -30.52 5.06 15.10
N SER A 400 -31.82 5.06 15.37
CA SER A 400 -32.80 4.29 14.61
C SER A 400 -32.90 4.78 13.16
N ARG A 401 -32.89 6.10 12.95
CA ARG A 401 -32.86 6.71 11.60
C ARG A 401 -31.61 6.31 10.82
N VAL A 402 -30.44 6.37 11.43
CA VAL A 402 -29.17 5.97 10.80
C VAL A 402 -29.17 4.48 10.44
N ARG A 403 -29.65 3.62 11.34
CA ARG A 403 -29.78 2.17 11.07
C ARG A 403 -30.77 1.86 9.94
N LYS A 404 -31.84 2.64 9.81
CA LYS A 404 -32.77 2.53 8.68
C LYS A 404 -32.06 2.90 7.37
N LEU A 405 -31.33 4.01 7.36
CA LEU A 405 -30.57 4.46 6.20
C LEU A 405 -29.48 3.45 5.78
N MET A 406 -28.84 2.76 6.74
CA MET A 406 -27.92 1.65 6.44
C MET A 406 -28.58 0.50 5.69
N LYS A 407 -29.82 0.14 6.04
CA LYS A 407 -30.58 -0.89 5.32
C LYS A 407 -30.98 -0.41 3.93
N GLU A 408 -31.42 0.83 3.81
CA GLU A 408 -31.83 1.43 2.53
C GLU A 408 -30.65 1.52 1.54
N ASN A 409 -29.41 1.71 2.02
CA ASN A 409 -28.21 1.75 1.19
C ASN A 409 -27.44 0.41 1.10
N GLU A 410 -28.07 -0.71 1.50
CA GLU A 410 -27.50 -2.07 1.38
C GLU A 410 -26.08 -2.23 1.96
N VAL A 411 -25.81 -1.55 3.07
CA VAL A 411 -24.47 -1.46 3.65
C VAL A 411 -23.96 -2.81 4.16
N VAL A 412 -22.78 -3.22 3.67
CA VAL A 412 -22.08 -4.44 4.12
C VAL A 412 -21.07 -4.11 5.22
N LYS A 413 -21.12 -4.85 6.33
CA LYS A 413 -20.18 -4.69 7.46
C LYS A 413 -19.01 -5.66 7.33
N ASN A 414 -17.79 -5.13 7.27
CA ASN A 414 -16.58 -5.94 7.37
C ASN A 414 -16.27 -6.25 8.84
N PRO A 415 -16.18 -7.53 9.24
CA PRO A 415 -15.83 -7.88 10.60
C PRO A 415 -14.37 -7.52 10.93
N GLY A 416 -14.15 -7.05 12.16
CA GLY A 416 -12.81 -6.86 12.70
C GLY A 416 -12.22 -8.19 13.13
N TYR A 417 -10.97 -8.44 12.73
CA TYR A 417 -10.22 -9.61 13.15
C TYR A 417 -8.75 -9.26 13.39
N SER A 418 -8.09 -10.10 14.16
CA SER A 418 -6.67 -9.98 14.46
C SER A 418 -5.98 -11.31 14.18
N TRP A 419 -4.70 -11.26 13.83
CA TRP A 419 -3.95 -12.46 13.54
C TRP A 419 -2.53 -12.40 14.07
N ILE A 420 -1.93 -13.58 14.24
CA ILE A 420 -0.55 -13.78 14.66
C ILE A 420 0.04 -14.97 13.89
N GLU A 421 1.29 -14.83 13.44
CA GLU A 421 2.06 -15.90 12.80
C GLU A 421 2.89 -16.63 13.85
N ILE A 422 2.70 -17.95 14.00
CA ILE A 422 3.49 -18.79 14.89
C ILE A 422 4.00 -19.99 14.09
N LYS A 423 5.31 -20.18 14.06
CA LYS A 423 5.98 -21.30 13.34
C LYS A 423 5.54 -21.41 11.86
N GLY A 424 5.31 -20.27 11.19
CA GLY A 424 4.89 -20.22 9.78
C GLY A 424 3.40 -20.48 9.53
N VAL A 425 2.60 -20.61 10.58
CA VAL A 425 1.14 -20.77 10.50
C VAL A 425 0.45 -19.49 10.97
N MET A 426 -0.51 -19.02 10.18
CA MET A 426 -1.32 -17.85 10.49
C MET A 426 -2.53 -18.26 11.31
N HIS A 427 -2.71 -17.65 12.48
CA HIS A 427 -3.87 -17.87 13.34
C HIS A 427 -4.73 -16.60 13.38
N GLU A 428 -5.95 -16.69 12.84
CA GLU A 428 -6.95 -15.61 12.84
C GLU A 428 -7.88 -15.72 14.06
N PHE A 429 -8.23 -14.58 14.64
CA PHE A 429 -9.15 -14.44 15.75
C PHE A 429 -10.19 -13.39 15.43
N ARG A 430 -11.47 -13.75 15.58
CA ARG A 430 -12.59 -12.80 15.51
C ARG A 430 -13.08 -12.42 16.89
N SER A 431 -13.75 -11.27 17.00
CA SER A 431 -14.39 -10.93 18.29
C SER A 431 -15.48 -11.96 18.59
N ASN A 432 -15.45 -12.54 19.80
CA ASN A 432 -16.28 -13.68 20.19
C ASN A 432 -16.06 -14.96 19.35
N ASP A 433 -14.85 -15.18 18.85
CA ASP A 433 -14.51 -16.43 18.15
C ASP A 433 -14.89 -17.66 18.98
N ARG A 434 -15.42 -18.67 18.31
CA ARG A 434 -15.85 -19.95 18.89
C ARG A 434 -15.13 -21.15 18.28
N VAL A 435 -14.26 -20.93 17.28
CA VAL A 435 -13.82 -22.00 16.36
C VAL A 435 -12.35 -22.39 16.57
N HIS A 436 -11.57 -21.60 17.32
CA HIS A 436 -10.16 -21.92 17.53
C HIS A 436 -9.99 -23.18 18.41
N SER A 437 -9.12 -24.12 17.99
CA SER A 437 -8.93 -25.42 18.66
C SER A 437 -8.44 -25.32 20.11
N GLN A 438 -7.77 -24.22 20.47
CA GLN A 438 -7.22 -23.96 21.80
C GLN A 438 -7.99 -22.88 22.59
N LEU A 439 -9.25 -22.62 22.24
CA LEU A 439 -10.00 -21.49 22.79
C LEU A 439 -10.10 -21.51 24.33
N ASP A 440 -10.26 -22.69 24.94
CA ASP A 440 -10.35 -22.82 26.40
C ASP A 440 -9.07 -22.35 27.10
N LEU A 441 -7.90 -22.73 26.58
CA LEU A 441 -6.60 -22.30 27.09
C LEU A 441 -6.40 -20.78 26.93
N ILE A 442 -6.88 -20.22 25.81
CA ILE A 442 -6.83 -18.78 25.56
C ILE A 442 -7.71 -18.03 26.58
N HIS A 443 -8.93 -18.50 26.81
CA HIS A 443 -9.85 -17.90 27.80
C HIS A 443 -9.32 -18.02 29.23
N GLU A 444 -8.70 -19.14 29.58
CA GLU A 444 -8.05 -19.32 30.87
C GLU A 444 -6.91 -18.31 31.06
N LYS A 445 -6.03 -18.17 30.05
CA LYS A 445 -4.95 -17.18 30.07
C LYS A 445 -5.49 -15.75 30.18
N LEU A 446 -6.52 -15.40 29.42
CA LEU A 446 -7.17 -14.09 29.49
C LEU A 446 -7.78 -13.80 30.86
N SER A 447 -8.37 -14.81 31.51
CA SER A 447 -8.94 -14.66 32.86
C SER A 447 -7.84 -14.39 33.88
N LYS A 448 -6.71 -15.12 33.81
CA LYS A 448 -5.53 -14.85 34.65
C LYS A 448 -4.97 -13.45 34.41
N LEU A 449 -4.88 -13.02 33.15
CA LEU A 449 -4.43 -11.67 32.79
C LEU A 449 -5.39 -10.61 33.31
N ALA A 450 -6.71 -10.79 33.17
CA ALA A 450 -7.72 -9.83 33.66
C ALA A 450 -7.57 -9.57 35.15
N THR A 451 -7.40 -10.61 35.97
CA THR A 451 -7.17 -10.47 37.41
C THR A 451 -5.90 -9.68 37.71
N ARG A 452 -4.77 -10.03 37.06
CA ARG A 452 -3.48 -9.33 37.26
C ARG A 452 -3.53 -7.88 36.77
N MET A 453 -4.19 -7.61 35.65
CA MET A 453 -4.41 -6.26 35.13
C MET A 453 -5.21 -5.41 36.13
N LYS A 454 -6.34 -5.93 36.65
CA LYS A 454 -7.16 -5.22 37.64
C LYS A 454 -6.38 -4.90 38.92
N GLN A 455 -5.54 -5.83 39.39
CA GLN A 455 -4.63 -5.60 40.54
C GLN A 455 -3.62 -4.47 40.29
N MET A 456 -3.24 -4.23 39.04
CA MET A 456 -2.34 -3.14 38.64
C MET A 456 -3.07 -1.82 38.32
N GLY A 457 -4.39 -1.76 38.49
CA GLY A 457 -5.20 -0.56 38.26
C GLY A 457 -5.77 -0.42 36.84
N TYR A 458 -5.80 -1.49 36.04
CA TYR A 458 -6.52 -1.48 34.77
C TYR A 458 -8.04 -1.39 35.00
N VAL A 459 -8.67 -0.39 34.37
CA VAL A 459 -10.12 -0.20 34.37
C VAL A 459 -10.63 -0.34 32.92
N PRO A 460 -11.51 -1.33 32.63
CA PRO A 460 -12.10 -1.50 31.31
C PRO A 460 -12.90 -0.26 30.88
N ASN A 461 -12.65 0.25 29.67
CA ASN A 461 -13.42 1.38 29.16
C ASN A 461 -14.68 0.90 28.42
N LEU A 462 -15.81 0.87 29.14
CA LEU A 462 -17.09 0.35 28.65
C LEU A 462 -17.68 1.13 27.46
N ASN A 463 -17.20 2.35 27.19
CA ASN A 463 -17.65 3.15 26.03
C ASN A 463 -17.27 2.50 24.68
N TYR A 464 -16.35 1.53 24.68
CA TYR A 464 -16.03 0.76 23.47
C TYR A 464 -17.00 -0.40 23.21
N VAL A 465 -17.93 -0.69 24.13
CA VAL A 465 -19.06 -1.62 23.92
C VAL A 465 -20.36 -0.84 23.94
N LEU A 466 -20.86 -0.55 22.75
CA LEU A 466 -22.04 0.30 22.54
C LEU A 466 -23.35 -0.50 22.47
N GLN A 467 -23.29 -1.80 22.77
CA GLN A 467 -24.48 -2.62 22.93
C GLN A 467 -25.17 -2.27 24.25
N ASP A 468 -26.49 -2.21 24.22
CA ASP A 468 -27.31 -1.97 25.40
C ASP A 468 -27.42 -3.26 26.22
N VAL A 469 -26.36 -3.57 26.96
CA VAL A 469 -26.23 -4.74 27.82
C VAL A 469 -25.63 -4.31 29.16
N GLY A 470 -25.83 -5.13 30.20
CA GLY A 470 -25.29 -4.87 31.54
C GLY A 470 -23.75 -4.71 31.55
N GLU A 471 -23.23 -3.96 32.52
CA GLU A 471 -21.81 -3.61 32.61
C GLU A 471 -20.90 -4.85 32.69
N GLU A 472 -21.31 -5.88 33.42
CA GLU A 472 -20.58 -7.16 33.52
C GLU A 472 -20.42 -7.84 32.15
N LEU A 473 -21.47 -7.83 31.33
CA LEU A 473 -21.41 -8.39 29.98
C LEU A 473 -20.54 -7.52 29.06
N LYS A 474 -20.58 -6.19 29.21
CA LYS A 474 -19.69 -5.28 28.47
C LYS A 474 -18.21 -5.56 28.79
N GLU A 475 -17.86 -5.74 30.07
CA GLU A 475 -16.49 -6.12 30.46
C GLU A 475 -16.06 -7.45 29.82
N LEU A 476 -16.93 -8.45 29.86
CA LEU A 476 -16.63 -9.75 29.25
C LEU A 476 -16.40 -9.64 27.74
N MET A 477 -17.22 -8.85 27.05
CA MET A 477 -17.07 -8.61 25.61
C MET A 477 -15.76 -7.90 25.27
N LEU A 478 -15.35 -6.89 26.07
CA LEU A 478 -14.06 -6.21 25.90
C LEU A 478 -12.89 -7.17 26.06
N MET A 479 -12.98 -8.12 26.98
CA MET A 479 -11.92 -9.12 27.18
C MET A 479 -11.81 -10.11 26.02
N ARG A 480 -12.87 -10.26 25.21
CA ARG A 480 -12.95 -11.16 24.06
C ARG A 480 -12.76 -10.46 22.71
N HIS A 481 -12.19 -9.26 22.72
CA HIS A 481 -11.73 -8.61 21.49
C HIS A 481 -10.60 -9.42 20.84
N SER A 482 -10.57 -9.39 19.50
CA SER A 482 -9.64 -10.19 18.69
C SER A 482 -8.17 -9.93 19.04
N GLU A 483 -7.80 -8.70 19.39
CA GLU A 483 -6.43 -8.35 19.79
C GLU A 483 -6.00 -9.11 21.05
N LYS A 484 -6.86 -9.12 22.08
CA LYS A 484 -6.55 -9.78 23.36
C LYS A 484 -6.48 -11.29 23.18
N LEU A 485 -7.39 -11.87 22.36
CA LEU A 485 -7.36 -13.29 22.01
C LEU A 485 -6.04 -13.65 21.30
N ALA A 486 -5.62 -12.86 20.31
CA ALA A 486 -4.37 -13.09 19.59
C ALA A 486 -3.12 -12.94 20.49
N ILE A 487 -3.10 -11.94 21.39
CA ILE A 487 -2.02 -11.76 22.37
C ILE A 487 -1.96 -12.96 23.33
N ALA A 488 -3.10 -13.37 23.88
CA ALA A 488 -3.16 -14.51 24.80
C ALA A 488 -2.73 -15.81 24.13
N PHE A 489 -3.17 -16.06 22.89
CA PHE A 489 -2.70 -17.19 22.09
C PHE A 489 -1.19 -17.14 21.83
N GLY A 490 -0.67 -15.95 21.50
CA GLY A 490 0.76 -15.71 21.36
C GLY A 490 1.53 -16.09 22.63
N LEU A 491 1.05 -15.64 23.80
CA LEU A 491 1.68 -15.93 25.10
C LEU A 491 1.74 -17.42 25.44
N ILE A 492 0.69 -18.19 25.14
CA ILE A 492 0.67 -19.64 25.45
C ILE A 492 1.49 -20.46 24.44
N SER A 493 1.64 -19.97 23.21
CA SER A 493 2.18 -20.76 22.10
C SER A 493 3.66 -20.50 21.79
N THR A 494 4.32 -19.62 22.57
CA THR A 494 5.71 -19.22 22.33
C THR A 494 6.49 -19.09 23.64
N SER A 495 7.82 -19.23 23.56
CA SER A 495 8.69 -19.16 24.75
C SER A 495 8.68 -17.76 25.39
N PRO A 496 8.90 -17.67 26.71
CA PRO A 496 9.14 -16.39 27.40
C PRO A 496 10.22 -15.55 26.70
N GLY A 497 10.04 -14.23 26.69
CA GLY A 497 10.96 -13.28 26.05
C GLY A 497 10.82 -13.12 24.52
N THR A 498 10.12 -14.00 23.81
CA THR A 498 9.94 -13.86 22.36
C THR A 498 9.03 -12.65 22.02
N THR A 499 9.41 -11.71 21.17
CA THR A 499 8.49 -10.61 20.82
C THR A 499 7.20 -11.11 20.14
N LEU A 500 6.04 -10.71 20.64
CA LEU A 500 4.74 -11.02 20.02
C LEU A 500 4.45 -10.01 18.90
N ARG A 501 4.05 -10.50 17.72
CA ARG A 501 3.65 -9.65 16.58
C ARG A 501 2.21 -9.95 16.21
N VAL A 502 1.31 -9.04 16.58
CA VAL A 502 -0.13 -9.16 16.34
C VAL A 502 -0.54 -8.10 15.34
N PHE A 503 -1.42 -8.46 14.43
CA PHE A 503 -1.90 -7.58 13.37
C PHE A 503 -3.43 -7.48 13.44
N LYS A 504 -3.97 -6.33 13.04
CA LYS A 504 -5.41 -6.07 13.00
C LYS A 504 -5.79 -5.37 11.69
N ASN A 505 -6.90 -5.80 11.09
CA ASN A 505 -7.42 -5.23 9.85
C ASN A 505 -8.09 -3.85 10.03
N LEU A 506 -8.40 -3.48 11.27
CA LEU A 506 -9.02 -2.22 11.66
C LEU A 506 -8.16 -1.50 12.71
N ARG A 507 -8.48 -0.24 12.97
CA ARG A 507 -7.89 0.50 14.10
C ARG A 507 -8.16 -0.23 15.42
N VAL A 508 -7.10 -0.40 16.22
CA VAL A 508 -7.19 -0.96 17.57
C VAL A 508 -8.10 -0.06 18.43
N CYS A 509 -8.85 -0.61 19.37
CA CYS A 509 -9.64 0.23 20.28
C CYS A 509 -8.82 0.70 21.49
N GLY A 510 -9.22 1.82 22.11
CA GLY A 510 -8.50 2.40 23.26
C GLY A 510 -8.31 1.42 24.41
N ASP A 511 -9.31 0.59 24.67
CA ASP A 511 -9.25 -0.43 25.71
C ASP A 511 -8.23 -1.55 25.41
N CYS A 512 -8.22 -2.09 24.17
CA CYS A 512 -7.24 -3.09 23.76
C CYS A 512 -5.81 -2.55 23.79
N HIS A 513 -5.60 -1.29 23.36
CA HIS A 513 -4.31 -0.62 23.45
C HIS A 513 -3.86 -0.49 24.92
N ASN A 514 -4.75 -0.07 25.82
CA ASN A 514 -4.44 0.04 27.24
C ASN A 514 -4.14 -1.34 27.85
N ALA A 515 -4.95 -2.36 27.55
CA ALA A 515 -4.71 -3.72 28.02
C ALA A 515 -3.35 -4.25 27.54
N ALA A 516 -2.95 -4.00 26.28
CA ALA A 516 -1.65 -4.42 25.77
C ALA A 516 -0.46 -3.80 26.54
N LYS A 517 -0.58 -2.54 27.00
CA LYS A 517 0.39 -1.93 27.94
C LYS A 517 0.52 -2.78 29.20
N PHE A 518 -0.58 -3.03 29.92
CA PHE A 518 -0.53 -3.84 31.14
C PHE A 518 0.01 -5.25 30.88
N ILE A 519 -0.43 -5.92 29.82
CA ILE A 519 0.03 -7.27 29.48
C ILE A 519 1.54 -7.28 29.23
N SER A 520 2.09 -6.30 28.50
CA SER A 520 3.54 -6.20 28.24
C SER A 520 4.37 -6.12 29.53
N LYS A 521 3.85 -5.43 30.56
CA LYS A 521 4.47 -5.30 31.87
C LYS A 521 4.32 -6.56 32.72
N ILE A 522 3.12 -7.14 32.72
CA ILE A 522 2.74 -8.33 33.49
C ILE A 522 3.53 -9.58 33.05
N GLU A 523 3.76 -9.71 31.74
CA GLU A 523 4.43 -10.86 31.14
C GLU A 523 5.90 -10.57 30.79
N GLU A 524 6.40 -9.36 31.13
CA GLU A 524 7.76 -8.89 30.85
C GLU A 524 8.17 -9.14 29.39
N ARG A 525 7.30 -8.71 28.47
CA ARG A 525 7.36 -9.14 27.09
C ARG A 525 6.96 -8.04 26.12
N ASP A 526 7.78 -7.88 25.09
CA ASP A 526 7.49 -6.94 24.00
C ASP A 526 6.31 -7.44 23.16
N ILE A 527 5.35 -6.54 22.95
CA ILE A 527 4.19 -6.77 22.07
C ILE A 527 4.21 -5.71 20.99
N ILE A 528 4.30 -6.13 19.74
CA ILE A 528 4.17 -5.29 18.56
C ILE A 528 2.78 -5.54 17.99
N LEU A 529 1.92 -4.53 18.09
CA LEU A 529 0.57 -4.58 17.54
C LEU A 529 0.47 -3.62 16.36
N ARG A 530 0.22 -4.15 15.16
CA ARG A 530 -0.05 -3.35 13.97
C ARG A 530 -1.55 -3.22 13.78
N ASP A 531 -2.06 -2.00 13.66
CA ASP A 531 -3.39 -1.76 13.11
C ASP A 531 -3.32 -1.63 11.57
N THR A 532 -4.26 -0.91 10.94
CA THR A 532 -4.27 -0.69 9.48
C THR A 532 -2.91 -0.32 8.89
N THR A 533 -2.17 0.60 9.54
CA THR A 533 -0.88 1.10 9.04
C THR A 533 0.12 1.45 10.13
N ARG A 534 -0.30 1.56 11.40
CA ARG A 534 0.55 1.98 12.51
C ARG A 534 0.91 0.78 13.39
N PHE A 535 2.17 0.74 13.82
CA PHE A 535 2.66 -0.17 14.84
C PHE A 535 2.70 0.50 16.21
N HIS A 536 2.25 -0.24 17.20
CA HIS A 536 2.30 0.09 18.61
C HIS A 536 3.28 -0.89 19.25
N HIS A 537 4.39 -0.37 19.77
CA HIS A 537 5.40 -1.17 20.48
C HIS A 537 5.15 -1.04 21.97
N PHE A 538 4.58 -2.08 22.57
CA PHE A 538 4.34 -2.14 24.01
C PHE A 538 5.51 -2.80 24.71
N ARG A 539 6.12 -2.06 25.64
CA ARG A 539 7.27 -2.50 26.44
C ARG A 539 7.16 -1.88 27.83
N ASP A 540 7.26 -2.72 28.87
CA ASP A 540 7.19 -2.32 30.29
C ASP A 540 6.02 -1.37 30.62
N GLY A 541 4.84 -1.61 30.02
CA GLY A 541 3.66 -0.79 30.26
C GLY A 541 3.62 0.53 29.49
N GLY A 542 4.65 0.88 28.72
CA GLY A 542 4.65 1.99 27.78
C GLY A 542 4.24 1.55 26.37
N CYS A 543 3.90 2.53 25.52
CA CYS A 543 3.73 2.33 24.07
C CYS A 543 4.56 3.35 23.29
N SER A 544 5.16 2.94 22.16
CA SER A 544 5.92 3.85 21.28
C SER A 544 5.11 5.03 20.74
N CYS A 545 3.77 5.00 20.79
CA CYS A 545 2.94 6.11 20.37
C CYS A 545 2.83 7.24 21.42
N GLY A 546 3.34 7.07 22.64
CA GLY A 546 3.21 8.06 23.70
C GLY A 546 1.76 8.37 24.10
N ASP A 547 0.85 7.42 23.88
CA ASP A 547 -0.62 7.57 24.00
C ASP A 547 -1.23 8.64 23.06
N TYR A 548 -0.44 9.11 22.07
CA TYR A 548 -0.90 10.01 21.01
C TYR A 548 -1.20 9.21 19.72
N TRP A 549 -2.43 8.70 19.60
CA TRP A 549 -2.83 7.89 18.44
C TRP A 549 -4.26 8.00 17.97
#